data_AF-A0A392WC10-F1
#
_entry.id   AF-A0A392WC10-F1
#
_cell.length_a   1.000
_cell.length_b   1.000
_cell.length_c   1.000
_cell.angle_alpha   90.00
_cell.angle_beta   90.00
_cell.angle_gamma   90.00
#
_symmetry.space_group_name_H-M   'P 1'
#
loop_
_entity.id
_entity.type
_entity.pdbx_description
1 polymer ?
#
loop_
_entity_poly.entity_id
_entity_poly.type
_entity_poly.pdbx_seq_one_letter_code
_entity_poly.pdbx_strand_id
1 'polypeptide(L)' 'PQPDLTVGITPHTDPGAITLLLQNQVPGLQVEHDGEWVDVNPVRGGIIVNIGDFLQVYHSL' A
#
# COMPACT_ATOMS: atom_id res chain seq x y z
N PRO A 1 11.57 20.20 10.90
CA PRO A 1 11.06 19.18 9.93
C PRO A 1 9.60 19.50 9.62
N GLN A 2 9.11 19.19 8.41
CA GLN A 2 7.77 19.54 7.93
C GLN A 2 7.13 18.32 7.23
N PRO A 3 6.70 17.29 8.00
CA PRO A 3 6.18 16.05 7.43
C PRO A 3 4.94 16.27 6.55
N ASP A 4 4.10 17.26 6.89
CA ASP A 4 2.88 17.58 6.12
C ASP A 4 3.17 18.20 4.73
N LEU A 5 4.43 18.53 4.45
CA LEU A 5 4.87 19.08 3.16
C LEU A 5 5.62 18.04 2.31
N THR A 6 5.65 16.78 2.72
CA THR A 6 6.34 15.70 2.01
C THR A 6 5.57 14.39 2.11
N VAL A 7 5.98 13.41 1.32
CA VAL A 7 5.44 12.04 1.34
C VAL A 7 6.59 11.06 1.35
N GLY A 8 6.44 9.93 2.06
CA GLY A 8 7.45 8.87 2.04
C GLY A 8 7.58 8.22 0.66
N ILE A 9 6.44 8.01 0.00
CA ILE A 9 6.31 7.54 -1.38
C ILE A 9 5.11 8.25 -2.01
N THR A 10 5.19 8.57 -3.30
CA THR A 10 4.06 9.16 -4.03
C THR A 10 2.94 8.13 -4.23
N PRO A 11 1.67 8.55 -4.33
CA PRO A 11 0.57 7.65 -4.70
C PRO A 11 0.87 6.87 -5.99
N HIS A 12 0.67 5.54 -5.97
CA HIS A 12 0.93 4.65 -7.11
C HIS A 12 0.17 3.33 -6.95
N THR A 13 0.10 2.56 -8.04
CA THR A 13 -0.20 1.13 -8.04
C THR A 13 1.08 0.33 -8.27
N ASP A 14 1.05 -0.95 -7.88
CA ASP A 14 2.19 -1.85 -8.09
C ASP A 14 2.08 -2.52 -9.46
N PRO A 15 3.10 -2.40 -10.34
CA PRO A 15 3.03 -2.99 -11.68
C PRO A 15 3.13 -4.52 -11.70
N GLY A 16 3.48 -5.17 -10.58
CA GLY A 16 3.69 -6.62 -10.49
C GLY A 16 2.40 -7.44 -10.37
N ALA A 17 2.52 -8.70 -9.94
CA ALA A 17 1.35 -9.53 -9.64
C ALA A 17 0.92 -9.43 -8.17
N ILE A 18 1.87 -9.61 -7.25
CA ILE A 18 1.64 -9.58 -5.80
C ILE A 18 2.84 -8.89 -5.15
N THR A 19 2.57 -7.99 -4.22
CA THR A 19 3.56 -7.41 -3.31
C THR A 19 3.35 -7.97 -1.91
N LEU A 20 4.45 -8.32 -1.24
CA LEU A 20 4.49 -8.76 0.16
C LEU A 20 5.29 -7.75 0.97
N LEU A 21 4.62 -7.00 1.83
CA LEU A 21 5.24 -5.93 2.62
C LEU A 21 5.33 -6.33 4.10
N LEU A 22 6.56 -6.44 4.59
CA LEU A 22 6.86 -6.53 6.02
C LEU A 22 7.08 -5.13 6.59
N GLN A 23 6.11 -4.64 7.35
CA GLN A 23 6.18 -3.32 8.00
C GLN A 23 6.75 -3.42 9.43
N ASN A 24 7.37 -2.32 9.88
CA ASN A 24 7.73 -2.16 11.29
C ASN A 24 6.47 -1.75 12.10
N GLN A 25 6.63 -1.29 13.34
CA GLN A 25 5.49 -0.91 14.20
C GLN A 25 5.16 0.60 14.15
N VAL A 26 5.72 1.34 13.19
CA VAL A 26 5.42 2.77 12.97
C VAL A 26 4.38 2.86 11.86
N PRO A 27 3.21 3.48 12.10
CA PRO A 27 2.20 3.71 11.06
C PRO A 27 2.73 4.60 9.93
N GLY A 28 2.15 4.46 8.74
CA GLY A 28 2.50 5.32 7.60
C GLY A 28 2.05 4.80 6.23
N LEU A 29 1.66 3.53 6.13
CA LEU A 29 1.01 3.04 4.92
C LEU A 29 -0.44 3.51 4.89
N GLN A 30 -0.82 4.09 3.76
CA GLN A 30 -2.20 4.45 3.44
C GLN A 30 -2.58 3.79 2.12
N VAL A 31 -3.84 3.38 2.00
CA VAL A 31 -4.42 2.83 0.77
C VAL A 31 -5.64 3.64 0.36
N GLU A 32 -5.82 3.86 -0.93
CA GLU A 32 -7.03 4.50 -1.44
C GLU A 32 -8.15 3.46 -1.53
N HIS A 33 -9.30 3.76 -0.93
CA HIS A 33 -10.52 2.97 -1.00
C HIS A 33 -11.71 3.91 -1.19
N ASP A 34 -12.46 3.72 -2.28
CA ASP A 34 -13.63 4.52 -2.63
C ASP A 34 -13.39 6.05 -2.63
N GLY A 35 -12.19 6.46 -3.09
CA GLY A 35 -11.79 7.87 -3.19
C GLY A 35 -11.28 8.49 -1.88
N GLU A 36 -11.18 7.70 -0.80
CA GLU A 36 -10.65 8.12 0.49
C GLU A 36 -9.37 7.36 0.84
N TRP A 37 -8.45 8.03 1.54
CA TRP A 37 -7.24 7.39 2.07
C TRP A 37 -7.53 6.74 3.41
N VAL A 38 -7.20 5.45 3.53
CA VAL A 38 -7.38 4.65 4.73
C VAL A 38 -6.02 4.24 5.29
N ASP A 39 -5.80 4.51 6.58
CA ASP A 39 -4.59 4.07 7.28
C ASP A 39 -4.58 2.56 7.47
N VAL A 40 -3.46 1.92 7.13
CA VAL A 40 -3.23 0.50 7.41
C VAL A 40 -2.47 0.36 8.72
N ASN A 41 -3.14 -0.15 9.74
CA ASN A 41 -2.54 -0.35 11.05
C ASN A 41 -1.48 -1.46 11.02
N PRO A 42 -0.26 -1.23 11.57
CA PRO A 42 0.73 -2.27 11.69
C PRO A 42 0.27 -3.44 12.57
N VAL A 43 0.37 -4.66 12.04
CA VAL A 43 0.14 -5.89 12.81
C VAL A 43 1.48 -6.50 13.16
N ARG A 44 1.72 -6.75 14.45
CA ARG A 44 2.97 -7.38 14.91
C ARG A 44 3.16 -8.75 14.27
N GLY A 45 4.25 -8.90 13.50
CA GLY A 45 4.54 -10.14 12.76
C GLY A 45 3.64 -10.37 11.54
N GLY A 46 2.80 -9.40 11.18
CA GLY A 46 1.95 -9.45 10.00
C GLY A 46 2.71 -9.06 8.72
N ILE A 47 2.24 -9.60 7.60
CA ILE A 47 2.64 -9.21 6.25
C ILE A 47 1.42 -8.60 5.58
N ILE A 48 1.58 -7.44 4.97
CA ILE A 48 0.56 -6.87 4.08
C ILE A 48 0.74 -7.49 2.71
N VAL A 49 -0.36 -7.88 2.10
CA VAL A 49 -0.41 -8.42 0.74
C VAL A 49 -1.28 -7.49 -0.09
N ASN A 50 -0.76 -7.00 -1.21
CA ASN A 50 -1.56 -6.27 -2.19
C ASN A 50 -1.38 -6.88 -3.58
N ILE A 51 -2.46 -6.78 -4.36
CA ILE A 51 -2.53 -7.22 -5.74
C ILE A 51 -1.96 -6.10 -6.62
N GLY A 52 -1.13 -6.47 -7.58
CA GLY A 52 -0.60 -5.54 -8.58
C GLY A 52 -1.31 -5.65 -9.93
N ASP A 53 -1.00 -4.70 -10.80
CA ASP A 53 -1.66 -4.47 -12.08
C ASP A 53 -1.68 -5.72 -12.98
N PHE A 54 -0.61 -6.52 -13.00
CA PHE A 54 -0.55 -7.72 -13.85
C PHE A 54 -1.58 -8.76 -13.46
N LEU A 55 -1.79 -8.97 -12.16
CA LEU A 55 -2.78 -9.92 -11.69
C LEU A 55 -4.20 -9.38 -11.88
N GLN A 56 -4.40 -8.07 -11.74
CA GLN A 56 -5.68 -7.42 -12.02
C GLN A 56 -6.07 -7.54 -13.51
N VAL A 57 -5.11 -7.32 -14.43
CA VAL A 57 -5.33 -7.50 -15.88
C VAL A 57 -5.66 -8.96 -16.18
N TYR A 58 -4.90 -9.92 -15.63
CA TYR A 58 -5.17 -11.34 -15.86
C TYR A 58 -6.56 -11.78 -15.39
N HIS A 59 -7.02 -11.27 -14.25
CA HIS A 59 -8.36 -11.58 -13.71
C HIS A 59 -9.51 -10.89 -14.49
N SER A 60 -9.20 -9.84 -15.25
CA SER A 60 -10.20 -9.06 -16.01
C SER A 60 -10.38 -9.56 -17.46
N LEU A 61 -9.61 -10.57 -17.87
CA LEU A 61 -9.72 -11.26 -19.16
C LEU A 61 -10.49 -12.58 -19.01
#